data_AF-A0A1G2XYU0-F1
#
_entry.id   AF-A0A1G2XYU0-F1
#
_cell.length_a   1.000
_cell.length_b   1.000
_cell.length_c   1.000
_cell.angle_alpha   90.00
_cell.angle_beta   90.00
_cell.angle_gamma   90.00
#
_symmetry.space_group_name_H-M   'P 1'
#
loop_
_entity.id
_entity.type
_entity.pdbx_description
1 polymer ?
#
loop_
_entity_poly.entity_id
_entity_poly.type
_entity_poly.pdbx_seq_one_letter_code
_entity_poly.pdbx_strand_id
1 'polypeptide(L)'
;MAKIFLFGIVFSLMILSPFCLAETSYIEVTAKNGTGNSKSITTALKRIGEDQRSLLVRRGKWVISEEINIPSNVSLTLEKGASFVIEKEGKLKINGSFEAEGLYQLFDGEGKVKFGDGFLGQVLPQWWGNLDAQDDDTVICQSAIDSGALCVRFPKGKYDIDAVKKGPKTDPNDDNQWYGGLDVASNLTLTFDPGAVIKVIPNDARVYSVVRITGKENVRISGAVIDGERDEHKGTTGEWGHGIAIRGQSKNITIENVMVSGCWGDGIYIGEGCPEDVLVENSKFDNNRRNACSITQGRNVLFKKCTFSNTHGTGPHKGVDIEPNVESDVISNVVFEDCYSYKNLTQGFSLARDDKQNHPVTVTFRGCISEGDGTGFGIDIGPSDTAGVVYISNCVSINAQESGFRCTSANMPLQIDGLYIVNPNQKNEKPVFGSGFVLWCKVPYYKDKDRVKYTGNITARNVNVFSSDGKAHFALYMDNELGDKSGFKNIDIELKTNMPDEKRFYKGNGPFTGYFKINFSDKMDAVGQTNNAVK
;
A
#
# COMPACT_ATOMS: atom_id res chain seq x y z
N MET A 1 -53.99 0.52 -35.23
CA MET A 1 -52.76 -0.21 -35.62
C MET A 1 -52.04 -0.63 -34.35
N ALA A 2 -52.21 -1.89 -33.95
CA ALA A 2 -51.40 -2.55 -32.93
C ALA A 2 -51.50 -4.05 -33.24
N LYS A 3 -50.38 -4.67 -33.62
CA LYS A 3 -50.30 -6.12 -33.82
C LYS A 3 -49.26 -6.67 -32.85
N ILE A 4 -49.79 -7.45 -31.92
CA ILE A 4 -49.10 -8.39 -31.03
C ILE A 4 -48.45 -9.48 -31.92
N PHE A 5 -47.18 -9.82 -31.65
CA PHE A 5 -46.53 -10.99 -32.24
C PHE A 5 -46.19 -12.01 -31.15
N LEU A 6 -46.57 -13.24 -31.46
CA LEU A 6 -46.59 -14.43 -30.62
C LEU A 6 -45.22 -15.13 -30.63
N PHE A 7 -44.92 -15.80 -29.52
CA PHE A 7 -43.80 -16.73 -29.30
C PHE A 7 -43.69 -17.82 -30.37
N GLY A 8 -42.46 -18.14 -30.78
CA GLY A 8 -42.12 -19.32 -31.58
C GLY A 8 -40.89 -20.02 -31.00
N ILE A 9 -41.13 -21.08 -30.24
CA ILE A 9 -40.13 -22.00 -29.71
C ILE A 9 -39.76 -22.99 -30.83
N VAL A 10 -38.47 -23.09 -31.17
CA VAL A 10 -37.96 -24.06 -32.14
C VAL A 10 -37.70 -25.39 -31.42
N PHE A 11 -38.47 -26.40 -31.77
CA PHE A 11 -38.17 -27.81 -31.47
C PHE A 11 -37.07 -28.29 -32.42
N SER A 12 -35.92 -28.69 -31.88
CA SER A 12 -34.96 -29.53 -32.62
C SER A 12 -34.98 -30.93 -32.00
N LEU A 13 -35.27 -31.90 -32.87
CA LEU A 13 -35.42 -33.32 -32.59
C LEU A 13 -34.09 -33.91 -32.09
N MET A 14 -34.00 -34.26 -30.81
CA MET A 14 -32.93 -35.11 -30.30
C MET A 14 -33.20 -36.56 -30.75
N ILE A 15 -32.31 -37.09 -31.59
CA ILE A 15 -32.20 -38.53 -31.82
C ILE A 15 -31.71 -39.14 -30.51
N LEU A 16 -32.57 -39.94 -29.88
CA LEU A 16 -32.22 -40.80 -28.75
C LEU A 16 -31.19 -41.84 -29.23
N SER A 17 -29.91 -41.56 -29.03
CA SER A 17 -28.93 -42.63 -28.87
C SER A 17 -29.26 -43.36 -27.55
N PRO A 18 -29.07 -44.69 -27.47
CA PRO A 18 -29.28 -45.37 -26.21
C PRO A 18 -28.32 -44.77 -25.19
N PHE A 19 -28.89 -44.26 -24.10
CA PHE A 19 -28.21 -43.96 -22.86
C PHE A 19 -27.37 -45.20 -22.47
N CYS A 20 -26.12 -45.23 -22.90
CA CYS A 20 -25.09 -45.89 -22.13
C CYS A 20 -24.86 -44.94 -20.96
N LEU A 21 -25.33 -45.32 -19.77
CA LEU A 21 -24.83 -44.75 -18.54
C LEU A 21 -23.30 -44.87 -18.60
N ALA A 22 -22.62 -43.78 -18.93
CA ALA A 22 -21.22 -43.67 -18.55
C ALA A 22 -21.25 -43.76 -17.03
N GLU A 23 -20.86 -44.92 -16.48
CA GLU A 23 -20.53 -45.04 -15.08
C GLU A 23 -19.68 -43.81 -14.76
N THR A 24 -20.14 -43.00 -13.82
CA THR A 24 -19.34 -41.92 -13.25
C THR A 24 -18.07 -42.57 -12.73
N SER A 25 -16.99 -42.54 -13.51
CA SER A 25 -15.83 -43.43 -13.31
C SER A 25 -14.93 -42.90 -12.21
N TYR A 26 -15.49 -42.48 -11.07
CA TYR A 26 -14.69 -42.15 -9.90
C TYR A 26 -14.27 -43.44 -9.17
N ILE A 27 -13.09 -43.42 -8.56
CA ILE A 27 -12.73 -44.41 -7.54
C ILE A 27 -13.04 -43.80 -6.20
N GLU A 28 -13.82 -44.49 -5.37
CA GLU A 28 -14.08 -44.04 -3.99
C GLU A 28 -13.23 -44.80 -2.97
N VAL A 29 -12.92 -44.09 -1.87
CA VAL A 29 -12.35 -44.69 -0.67
C VAL A 29 -13.29 -44.43 0.50
N THR A 30 -13.61 -45.50 1.23
CA THR A 30 -14.51 -45.47 2.39
C THR A 30 -13.76 -45.82 3.67
N ALA A 31 -13.93 -44.99 4.69
CA ALA A 31 -13.34 -45.20 6.01
C ALA A 31 -14.01 -46.39 6.73
N LYS A 32 -13.21 -47.25 7.37
CA LYS A 32 -13.75 -48.35 8.19
C LYS A 32 -13.93 -47.84 9.62
N ASN A 33 -15.15 -47.97 10.16
CA ASN A 33 -15.51 -47.45 11.49
C ASN A 33 -15.21 -45.94 11.65
N GLY A 34 -15.35 -45.16 10.56
CA GLY A 34 -15.10 -43.73 10.56
C GLY A 34 -13.63 -43.31 10.41
N THR A 35 -12.69 -44.26 10.33
CA THR A 35 -11.26 -43.98 10.10
C THR A 35 -10.73 -44.66 8.83
N GLY A 36 -10.11 -43.87 7.96
CA GLY A 36 -9.31 -44.31 6.82
C GLY A 36 -7.82 -44.03 7.04
N ASN A 37 -6.95 -44.50 6.15
CA ASN A 37 -5.50 -44.31 6.28
C ASN A 37 -4.79 -44.19 4.92
N SER A 38 -3.50 -43.86 4.97
CA SER A 38 -2.64 -43.72 3.79
C SER A 38 -2.70 -44.91 2.84
N LYS A 39 -2.68 -46.14 3.36
CA LYS A 39 -2.68 -47.36 2.55
C LYS A 39 -3.94 -47.49 1.69
N SER A 40 -5.10 -47.11 2.22
CA SER A 40 -6.36 -47.12 1.46
C SER A 40 -6.34 -46.11 0.31
N ILE A 41 -5.82 -44.90 0.55
CA ILE A 41 -5.69 -43.85 -0.48
C ILE A 41 -4.68 -44.27 -1.56
N THR A 42 -3.50 -44.72 -1.15
CA THR A 42 -2.45 -45.19 -2.08
C THR A 42 -2.91 -46.37 -2.92
N THR A 43 -3.72 -47.27 -2.36
CA THR A 43 -4.33 -48.38 -3.12
C THR A 43 -5.31 -47.87 -4.17
N ALA A 44 -6.13 -46.86 -3.86
CA ALA A 44 -7.04 -46.25 -4.81
C ALA A 44 -6.29 -45.52 -5.94
N LEU A 45 -5.24 -44.77 -5.62
CA LEU A 45 -4.39 -44.11 -6.61
C LEU A 45 -3.76 -45.11 -7.58
N LYS A 46 -3.27 -46.26 -7.09
CA LYS A 46 -2.75 -47.34 -7.95
C LYS A 46 -3.79 -47.93 -8.89
N ARG A 47 -5.07 -47.94 -8.50
CA ARG A 47 -6.18 -48.40 -9.36
C ARG A 47 -6.56 -47.36 -10.41
N ILE A 48 -6.36 -46.07 -10.13
CA ILE A 48 -6.53 -45.01 -11.12
C ILE A 48 -5.42 -45.12 -12.18
N GLY A 49 -4.17 -45.32 -11.77
CA GLY A 49 -3.04 -45.40 -12.68
C GLY A 49 -2.80 -44.08 -13.42
N GLU A 50 -2.60 -44.15 -14.73
CA GLU A 50 -2.30 -43.00 -15.60
C GLU A 50 -3.57 -42.33 -16.18
N ASP A 51 -4.74 -42.94 -15.99
CA ASP A 51 -6.01 -42.42 -16.50
C ASP A 51 -6.38 -41.10 -15.83
N GLN A 52 -7.02 -40.19 -16.57
CA GLN A 52 -7.66 -39.01 -15.98
C GLN A 52 -8.94 -39.45 -15.25
N ARG A 53 -8.96 -39.35 -13.92
CA ARG A 53 -10.04 -39.92 -13.10
C ARG A 53 -10.23 -39.21 -11.76
N SER A 54 -11.45 -39.22 -11.22
CA SER A 54 -11.73 -38.65 -9.89
C SER A 54 -11.49 -39.66 -8.76
N LEU A 55 -10.93 -39.19 -7.64
CA LEU A 55 -10.85 -39.90 -6.37
C LEU A 55 -11.82 -39.26 -5.37
N LEU A 56 -12.89 -39.97 -5.02
CA LEU A 56 -13.85 -39.54 -4.00
C LEU A 56 -13.46 -40.08 -2.63
N VAL A 57 -13.11 -39.19 -1.71
CA VAL A 57 -12.84 -39.52 -0.31
C VAL A 57 -14.12 -39.35 0.50
N ARG A 58 -14.70 -40.48 0.93
CA ARG A 58 -15.93 -40.49 1.72
C ARG A 58 -15.71 -39.97 3.14
N ARG A 59 -16.80 -39.61 3.79
CA ARG A 59 -16.85 -39.10 5.17
C ARG A 59 -16.00 -39.96 6.14
N GLY A 60 -15.31 -39.30 7.06
CA GLY A 60 -14.44 -39.95 8.05
C GLY A 60 -13.11 -39.22 8.23
N LYS A 61 -12.34 -39.64 9.24
CA LYS A 61 -10.99 -39.15 9.50
C LYS A 61 -9.98 -40.01 8.74
N TRP A 62 -9.15 -39.40 7.91
CA TRP A 62 -8.18 -40.08 7.07
C TRP A 62 -6.77 -39.80 7.58
N VAL A 63 -6.18 -40.77 8.27
CA VAL A 63 -4.87 -40.61 8.89
C VAL A 63 -3.76 -40.78 7.85
N ILE A 64 -2.96 -39.74 7.68
CA ILE A 64 -1.85 -39.68 6.72
C ILE A 64 -0.54 -39.75 7.49
N SER A 65 0.00 -40.97 7.60
CA SER A 65 1.22 -41.30 8.36
C SER A 65 2.48 -41.40 7.48
N GLU A 66 2.32 -41.26 6.17
CA GLU A 66 3.40 -41.38 5.17
C GLU A 66 3.16 -40.39 4.03
N GLU A 67 4.08 -40.30 3.08
CA GLU A 67 3.94 -39.43 1.92
C GLU A 67 2.91 -39.98 0.92
N ILE A 68 1.91 -39.16 0.60
CA ILE A 68 0.93 -39.41 -0.45
C ILE A 68 1.03 -38.30 -1.48
N ASN A 69 1.22 -38.71 -2.74
CA ASN A 69 1.23 -37.81 -3.89
C ASN A 69 -0.04 -38.05 -4.71
N ILE A 70 -0.97 -37.10 -4.69
CA ILE A 70 -2.10 -37.04 -5.61
C ILE A 70 -1.57 -36.46 -6.94
N PRO A 71 -1.52 -37.24 -8.03
CA PRO A 71 -0.94 -36.79 -9.29
C PRO A 71 -1.89 -35.86 -10.07
N SER A 72 -1.38 -35.18 -11.09
CA SER A 72 -2.13 -34.18 -11.87
C SER A 72 -3.30 -34.74 -12.67
N ASN A 73 -3.28 -36.04 -13.00
CA ASN A 73 -4.39 -36.74 -13.66
C ASN A 73 -5.55 -37.08 -12.70
N VAL A 74 -5.40 -36.86 -11.39
CA VAL A 74 -6.42 -37.19 -10.40
C VAL A 74 -7.17 -35.95 -9.91
N SER A 75 -8.49 -35.95 -10.05
CA SER A 75 -9.37 -34.97 -9.40
C SER A 75 -9.79 -35.47 -8.02
N LEU A 76 -9.25 -34.89 -6.96
CA LEU A 76 -9.56 -35.26 -5.58
C LEU A 76 -10.81 -34.53 -5.08
N THR A 77 -11.83 -35.27 -4.68
CA THR A 77 -13.07 -34.73 -4.10
C THR A 77 -13.25 -35.25 -2.67
N LEU A 78 -13.48 -34.36 -1.71
CA LEU A 78 -13.81 -34.73 -0.33
C LEU A 78 -15.31 -34.58 -0.10
N GLU A 79 -15.96 -35.68 0.29
CA GLU A 79 -17.34 -35.66 0.77
C GLU A 79 -17.43 -34.85 2.07
N LYS A 80 -18.55 -34.16 2.27
CA LYS A 80 -18.81 -33.43 3.51
C LYS A 80 -18.63 -34.33 4.74
N GLY A 81 -17.76 -33.90 5.66
CA GLY A 81 -17.37 -34.67 6.85
C GLY A 81 -16.18 -35.60 6.67
N ALA A 82 -15.52 -35.59 5.51
CA ALA A 82 -14.17 -36.13 5.34
C ALA A 82 -13.13 -35.09 5.79
N SER A 83 -12.10 -35.54 6.51
CA SER A 83 -10.91 -34.74 6.81
C SER A 83 -9.66 -35.61 6.80
N PHE A 84 -8.52 -35.01 6.46
CA PHE A 84 -7.21 -35.63 6.59
C PHE A 84 -6.54 -35.19 7.89
N VAL A 85 -6.05 -36.17 8.65
CA VAL A 85 -5.22 -35.95 9.83
C VAL A 85 -3.79 -36.32 9.44
N ILE A 86 -2.94 -35.33 9.22
CA ILE A 86 -1.57 -35.51 8.78
C ILE A 86 -0.68 -35.65 10.01
N GLU A 87 -0.18 -36.86 10.26
CA GLU A 87 0.75 -37.08 11.37
C GLU A 87 2.07 -36.34 11.11
N LYS A 88 2.88 -36.17 12.16
CA LYS A 88 4.11 -35.36 12.13
C LYS A 88 5.05 -35.66 10.95
N GLU A 89 5.21 -36.93 10.60
CA GLU A 89 6.05 -37.38 9.47
C GLU A 89 5.27 -37.51 8.16
N GLY A 90 3.94 -37.40 8.21
CA GLY A 90 3.03 -37.48 7.08
C GLY A 90 3.14 -36.28 6.15
N LYS A 91 2.96 -36.55 4.85
CA LYS A 91 2.97 -35.51 3.82
C LYS A 91 1.87 -35.79 2.81
N LEU A 92 1.04 -34.80 2.53
CA LEU A 92 0.02 -34.87 1.48
C LEU A 92 0.37 -33.84 0.41
N LYS A 93 0.77 -34.32 -0.77
CA LYS A 93 1.00 -33.46 -1.94
C LYS A 93 -0.14 -33.61 -2.94
N ILE A 94 -0.74 -32.50 -3.34
CA ILE A 94 -1.88 -32.46 -4.27
C ILE A 94 -1.44 -31.72 -5.54
N ASN A 95 -1.32 -32.44 -6.66
CA ASN A 95 -0.93 -31.86 -7.96
C ASN A 95 -2.10 -31.81 -8.97
N GLY A 96 -3.20 -32.51 -8.71
CA GLY A 96 -4.41 -32.48 -9.52
C GLY A 96 -5.46 -31.53 -8.97
N SER A 97 -6.66 -31.51 -9.55
CA SER A 97 -7.75 -30.66 -9.04
C SER A 97 -8.22 -31.14 -7.67
N PHE A 98 -8.72 -30.20 -6.86
CA PHE A 98 -9.20 -30.47 -5.52
C PHE A 98 -10.56 -29.79 -5.30
N GLU A 99 -11.53 -30.55 -4.84
CA GLU A 99 -12.89 -30.09 -4.57
C GLU A 99 -13.34 -30.53 -3.17
N ALA A 100 -13.89 -29.58 -2.40
CA ALA A 100 -14.51 -29.84 -1.11
C ALA A 100 -15.71 -28.91 -0.92
N GLU A 101 -16.82 -29.46 -0.41
CA GLU A 101 -18.11 -28.75 -0.37
C GLU A 101 -18.32 -27.89 0.89
N GLY A 102 -17.68 -26.72 0.97
CA GLY A 102 -18.01 -25.70 1.96
C GLY A 102 -16.83 -25.20 2.79
N LEU A 103 -17.14 -24.51 3.89
CA LEU A 103 -16.18 -23.88 4.80
C LEU A 103 -16.03 -24.71 6.08
N TYR A 104 -15.21 -25.75 6.03
CA TYR A 104 -14.87 -26.57 7.20
C TYR A 104 -13.44 -27.08 7.10
N GLN A 105 -12.89 -27.46 8.25
CA GLN A 105 -11.53 -27.99 8.35
C GLN A 105 -11.40 -29.30 7.57
N LEU A 106 -10.45 -29.33 6.65
CA LEU A 106 -10.09 -30.48 5.81
C LEU A 106 -8.76 -31.10 6.23
N PHE A 107 -7.86 -30.30 6.79
CA PHE A 107 -6.52 -30.68 7.19
C PHE A 107 -6.32 -30.40 8.67
N ASP A 108 -5.81 -31.40 9.37
CA ASP A 108 -5.49 -31.37 10.79
C ASP A 108 -4.15 -32.10 11.03
N GLY A 109 -3.55 -31.89 12.19
CA GLY A 109 -2.29 -32.52 12.59
C GLY A 109 -1.02 -31.71 12.25
N GLU A 110 0.13 -32.22 12.70
CA GLU A 110 1.44 -31.55 12.63
C GLU A 110 2.18 -31.75 11.30
N GLY A 111 1.68 -32.63 10.43
CA GLY A 111 2.30 -32.93 9.15
C GLY A 111 2.12 -31.84 8.11
N LYS A 112 2.55 -32.12 6.87
CA LYS A 112 2.58 -31.11 5.79
C LYS A 112 1.58 -31.39 4.69
N VAL A 113 0.81 -30.37 4.32
CA VAL A 113 0.00 -30.34 3.10
C VAL A 113 0.68 -29.41 2.09
N LYS A 114 0.84 -29.87 0.84
CA LYS A 114 1.40 -29.08 -0.24
C LYS A 114 0.57 -29.20 -1.51
N PHE A 115 0.14 -28.08 -2.06
CA PHE A 115 -0.37 -27.99 -3.43
C PHE A 115 0.81 -27.75 -4.36
N GLY A 116 0.96 -28.61 -5.37
CA GLY A 116 2.05 -28.51 -6.36
C GLY A 116 1.64 -27.67 -7.58
N ASP A 117 2.59 -27.43 -8.47
CA ASP A 117 2.42 -26.56 -9.65
C ASP A 117 1.27 -26.96 -10.59
N GLY A 118 0.84 -28.22 -10.57
CA GLY A 118 -0.32 -28.70 -11.33
C GLY A 118 -1.68 -28.29 -10.73
N PHE A 119 -1.71 -27.85 -9.48
CA PHE A 119 -2.92 -27.34 -8.83
C PHE A 119 -3.18 -25.89 -9.23
N LEU A 120 -4.20 -25.69 -10.05
CA LEU A 120 -4.61 -24.37 -10.56
C LEU A 120 -5.81 -23.78 -9.80
N GLY A 121 -6.21 -24.40 -8.69
CA GLY A 121 -7.32 -23.95 -7.87
C GLY A 121 -6.93 -22.89 -6.84
N GLN A 122 -7.87 -22.59 -5.97
CA GLN A 122 -7.66 -21.74 -4.79
C GLN A 122 -7.80 -22.57 -3.52
N VAL A 123 -7.05 -22.21 -2.48
CA VAL A 123 -7.18 -22.80 -1.15
C VAL A 123 -7.80 -21.78 -0.19
N LEU A 124 -8.42 -22.28 0.87
CA LEU A 124 -9.11 -21.47 1.88
C LEU A 124 -8.45 -21.66 3.24
N PRO A 125 -8.23 -20.60 4.04
CA PRO A 125 -7.77 -20.75 5.43
C PRO A 125 -8.62 -21.74 6.23
N GLN A 126 -9.94 -21.74 6.04
CA GLN A 126 -10.90 -22.62 6.73
C GLN A 126 -10.59 -24.11 6.55
N TRP A 127 -9.80 -24.50 5.55
CA TRP A 127 -9.37 -25.89 5.40
C TRP A 127 -8.37 -26.32 6.48
N TRP A 128 -7.70 -25.41 7.17
CA TRP A 128 -6.73 -25.70 8.23
C TRP A 128 -7.27 -25.49 9.65
N GLY A 129 -8.47 -24.95 9.81
CA GLY A 129 -9.07 -24.78 11.14
C GLY A 129 -10.39 -24.04 11.12
N ASN A 130 -11.01 -23.97 12.30
CA ASN A 130 -12.27 -23.26 12.52
C ASN A 130 -12.00 -21.86 13.10
N LEU A 131 -12.32 -20.83 12.32
CA LEU A 131 -12.14 -19.42 12.72
C LEU A 131 -13.00 -19.02 13.92
N ASP A 132 -14.12 -19.71 14.17
CA ASP A 132 -15.01 -19.40 15.31
C ASP A 132 -14.58 -20.10 16.62
N ALA A 133 -13.56 -20.97 16.57
CA ALA A 133 -13.19 -21.81 17.70
C ALA A 133 -12.01 -21.29 18.55
N GLN A 134 -11.30 -20.27 18.07
CA GLN A 134 -10.05 -19.80 18.65
C GLN A 134 -9.89 -18.28 18.51
N ASP A 135 -9.17 -17.67 19.45
CA ASP A 135 -8.91 -16.22 19.45
C ASP A 135 -7.72 -15.80 18.57
N ASP A 136 -7.03 -16.76 17.93
CA ASP A 136 -5.84 -16.54 17.07
C ASP A 136 -5.88 -17.42 15.81
N ASP A 137 -6.19 -16.83 14.66
CA ASP A 137 -6.27 -17.47 13.34
C ASP A 137 -4.95 -17.47 12.57
N THR A 138 -3.86 -16.96 13.17
CA THR A 138 -2.58 -16.76 12.47
C THR A 138 -2.06 -18.05 11.84
N VAL A 139 -2.09 -19.16 12.59
CA VAL A 139 -1.61 -20.47 12.09
C VAL A 139 -2.49 -21.01 10.98
N ILE A 140 -3.82 -20.80 11.07
CA ILE A 140 -4.78 -21.24 10.06
C ILE A 140 -4.50 -20.50 8.74
N CYS A 141 -4.37 -19.18 8.81
CA CYS A 141 -4.11 -18.34 7.65
C CYS A 141 -2.72 -18.58 7.06
N GLN A 142 -1.69 -18.69 7.92
CA GLN A 142 -0.32 -18.93 7.46
C GLN A 142 -0.17 -20.32 6.83
N SER A 143 -0.89 -21.34 7.33
CA SER A 143 -0.86 -22.68 6.73
C SER A 143 -1.41 -22.69 5.30
N ALA A 144 -2.44 -21.89 5.02
CA ALA A 144 -2.96 -21.72 3.66
C ALA A 144 -1.95 -21.00 2.75
N ILE A 145 -1.31 -19.93 3.25
CA ILE A 145 -0.26 -19.18 2.56
C ILE A 145 0.96 -20.08 2.25
N ASP A 146 1.38 -20.89 3.22
CA ASP A 146 2.52 -21.80 3.11
C ASP A 146 2.18 -23.08 2.36
N SER A 147 0.93 -23.28 1.94
CA SER A 147 0.49 -24.53 1.31
C SER A 147 1.10 -24.78 -0.06
N GLY A 148 1.74 -23.78 -0.69
CA GLY A 148 2.30 -23.89 -2.04
C GLY A 148 1.27 -23.66 -3.15
N ALA A 149 0.01 -23.43 -2.83
CA ALA A 149 -0.98 -22.99 -3.81
C ALA A 149 -0.64 -21.59 -4.32
N LEU A 150 -0.93 -21.33 -5.60
CA LEU A 150 -0.69 -20.03 -6.23
C LEU A 150 -1.79 -19.00 -5.89
N CYS A 151 -2.93 -19.46 -5.38
CA CYS A 151 -4.05 -18.61 -4.98
C CYS A 151 -4.61 -19.05 -3.62
N VAL A 152 -4.63 -18.12 -2.67
CA VAL A 152 -5.35 -18.26 -1.39
C VAL A 152 -6.51 -17.26 -1.40
N ARG A 153 -7.72 -17.78 -1.24
CA ARG A 153 -8.92 -16.97 -1.10
C ARG A 153 -9.34 -16.94 0.35
N PHE A 154 -9.64 -15.75 0.85
CA PHE A 154 -10.19 -15.48 2.18
C PHE A 154 -11.69 -15.17 2.01
N PRO A 155 -12.57 -16.14 2.26
CA PRO A 155 -14.01 -15.90 2.30
C PRO A 155 -14.41 -14.84 3.33
N LYS A 156 -15.65 -14.35 3.25
CA LYS A 156 -16.22 -13.49 4.28
C LYS A 156 -16.02 -14.10 5.67
N GLY A 157 -15.46 -13.30 6.58
CA GLY A 157 -15.11 -13.72 7.93
C GLY A 157 -14.24 -12.68 8.62
N LYS A 158 -14.18 -12.75 9.94
CA LYS A 158 -13.16 -12.06 10.72
C LYS A 158 -12.00 -13.03 10.91
N TYR A 159 -10.78 -12.55 10.72
CA TYR A 159 -9.55 -13.30 10.88
C TYR A 159 -8.72 -12.58 11.95
N ASP A 160 -8.68 -13.14 13.15
CA ASP A 160 -7.92 -12.57 14.27
C ASP A 160 -6.44 -12.95 14.15
N ILE A 161 -5.57 -11.97 13.90
CA ILE A 161 -4.16 -12.19 13.59
C ILE A 161 -3.27 -11.67 14.72
N ASP A 162 -2.47 -12.56 15.28
CA ASP A 162 -1.33 -12.23 16.13
C ASP A 162 -0.19 -11.68 15.26
N ALA A 163 -0.16 -10.35 15.10
CA ALA A 163 0.88 -9.68 14.33
C ALA A 163 2.27 -9.73 14.98
N VAL A 164 2.36 -10.12 16.25
CA VAL A 164 3.61 -10.14 17.03
C VAL A 164 4.18 -11.54 17.17
N LYS A 165 3.53 -12.56 16.59
CA LYS A 165 3.96 -13.94 16.67
C LYS A 165 5.38 -14.07 16.12
N LYS A 166 6.31 -14.33 17.05
CA LYS A 166 7.74 -14.37 16.78
C LYS A 166 8.03 -15.58 15.90
N GLY A 167 8.38 -15.33 14.64
CA GLY A 167 9.20 -16.28 13.89
C GLY A 167 10.51 -16.57 14.64
N PRO A 168 11.26 -17.63 14.29
CA PRO A 168 12.56 -17.88 14.90
C PRO A 168 13.43 -16.62 14.81
N LYS A 169 13.90 -16.14 15.97
CA LYS A 169 14.77 -14.97 16.02
C LYS A 169 16.01 -15.22 15.16
N THR A 170 16.22 -14.40 14.13
CA THR A 170 17.53 -14.32 13.44
C THR A 170 18.63 -13.83 14.38
N ASP A 171 18.29 -12.97 15.35
CA ASP A 171 19.16 -12.55 16.47
C ASP A 171 18.37 -12.49 17.78
N PRO A 172 18.77 -13.22 18.84
CA PRO A 172 18.18 -13.16 20.17
C PRO A 172 18.10 -11.76 20.80
N ASN A 173 18.96 -10.82 20.40
CA ASN A 173 19.13 -9.51 21.02
C ASN A 173 18.54 -8.34 20.23
N ASP A 174 17.91 -8.60 19.08
CA ASP A 174 17.25 -7.57 18.28
C ASP A 174 15.80 -7.36 18.75
N ASP A 175 15.61 -6.36 19.62
CA ASP A 175 14.29 -5.93 20.09
C ASP A 175 13.51 -5.13 19.02
N ASN A 176 14.11 -4.86 17.85
CA ASN A 176 13.49 -4.18 16.71
C ASN A 176 13.19 -5.13 15.54
N GLN A 177 13.15 -6.44 15.78
CA GLN A 177 12.83 -7.40 14.74
C GLN A 177 11.42 -7.19 14.19
N TRP A 178 11.32 -7.12 12.87
CA TRP A 178 10.07 -6.96 12.15
C TRP A 178 9.29 -8.27 12.07
N TYR A 179 8.30 -8.42 12.95
CA TYR A 179 7.36 -9.53 12.93
C TYR A 179 6.35 -9.39 11.79
N GLY A 180 5.80 -10.51 11.34
CA GLY A 180 4.73 -10.56 10.35
C GLY A 180 3.59 -11.39 10.92
N GLY A 181 2.37 -10.84 10.94
CA GLY A 181 1.17 -11.63 11.20
C GLY A 181 0.98 -12.66 10.10
N LEU A 182 0.87 -12.18 8.86
CA LEU A 182 0.85 -13.00 7.65
C LEU A 182 2.13 -12.76 6.84
N ASP A 183 2.98 -13.78 6.73
CA ASP A 183 4.19 -13.75 5.92
C ASP A 183 3.93 -14.28 4.52
N VAL A 184 3.92 -13.39 3.53
CA VAL A 184 3.47 -13.73 2.17
C VAL A 184 4.57 -14.50 1.43
N ALA A 185 4.18 -15.55 0.70
CA ALA A 185 5.10 -16.30 -0.17
C ALA A 185 5.24 -15.65 -1.55
N SER A 186 6.33 -15.95 -2.27
CA SER A 186 6.46 -15.57 -3.68
C SER A 186 5.47 -16.32 -4.56
N ASN A 187 5.15 -15.76 -5.73
CA ASN A 187 4.23 -16.35 -6.73
C ASN A 187 2.82 -16.61 -6.16
N LEU A 188 2.35 -15.72 -5.28
CA LEU A 188 1.12 -15.90 -4.54
C LEU A 188 0.13 -14.77 -4.82
N THR A 189 -1.10 -15.17 -5.11
CA THR A 189 -2.26 -14.27 -5.12
C THR A 189 -3.09 -14.49 -3.86
N LEU A 190 -3.29 -13.43 -3.08
CA LEU A 190 -4.25 -13.37 -1.98
C LEU A 190 -5.50 -12.60 -2.45
N THR A 191 -6.65 -13.24 -2.37
CA THR A 191 -7.95 -12.62 -2.67
C THR A 191 -8.82 -12.61 -1.43
N PHE A 192 -9.42 -11.47 -1.11
CA PHE A 192 -10.31 -11.31 0.03
C PHE A 192 -11.70 -10.98 -0.48
N ASP A 193 -12.67 -11.82 -0.11
CA ASP A 193 -14.07 -11.61 -0.44
C ASP A 193 -14.62 -10.39 0.32
N PRO A 194 -15.65 -9.72 -0.23
CA PRO A 194 -16.35 -8.67 0.52
C PRO A 194 -16.80 -9.14 1.91
N GLY A 195 -16.32 -8.45 2.94
CA GLY A 195 -16.58 -8.79 4.35
C GLY A 195 -15.54 -9.73 4.98
N ALA A 196 -14.46 -10.07 4.29
CA ALA A 196 -13.25 -10.63 4.89
C ALA A 196 -12.46 -9.50 5.58
N VAL A 197 -12.23 -9.62 6.88
CA VAL A 197 -11.54 -8.62 7.70
C VAL A 197 -10.39 -9.27 8.46
N ILE A 198 -9.17 -8.81 8.23
CA ILE A 198 -8.03 -9.10 9.09
C ILE A 198 -8.09 -8.12 10.27
N LYS A 199 -8.28 -8.63 11.48
CA LYS A 199 -8.23 -7.85 12.72
C LYS A 199 -6.98 -8.25 13.48
N VAL A 200 -6.13 -7.28 13.80
CA VAL A 200 -4.97 -7.57 14.65
C VAL A 200 -5.44 -7.80 16.09
N ILE A 201 -4.88 -8.81 16.74
CA ILE A 201 -5.11 -9.07 18.17
C ILE A 201 -4.40 -7.98 18.99
N PRO A 202 -5.10 -7.30 19.92
CA PRO A 202 -4.52 -6.23 20.73
C PRO A 202 -3.25 -6.65 21.48
N ASN A 203 -2.17 -5.91 21.29
CA ASN A 203 -0.82 -6.22 21.81
C ASN A 203 -0.11 -4.95 22.32
N ASP A 204 1.10 -5.07 22.84
CA ASP A 204 1.93 -3.97 23.36
C ASP A 204 3.26 -3.77 22.60
N ALA A 205 3.40 -4.41 21.44
CA ALA A 205 4.66 -4.43 20.71
C ALA A 205 4.93 -3.12 19.94
N ARG A 206 6.21 -2.74 19.90
CA ARG A 206 6.69 -1.51 19.25
C ARG A 206 6.85 -1.65 17.73
N VAL A 207 7.00 -2.88 17.26
CA VAL A 207 7.32 -3.24 15.87
C VAL A 207 6.52 -4.49 15.48
N TYR A 208 5.81 -4.44 14.36
CA TYR A 208 5.19 -5.58 13.69
C TYR A 208 4.71 -5.18 12.29
N SER A 209 4.27 -6.14 11.49
CA SER A 209 3.54 -5.88 10.25
C SER A 209 2.39 -6.87 10.15
N VAL A 210 1.17 -6.40 9.87
CA VAL A 210 0.02 -7.30 9.74
C VAL A 210 0.20 -8.21 8.54
N VAL A 211 0.56 -7.63 7.40
CA VAL A 211 0.95 -8.33 6.18
C VAL A 211 2.39 -7.97 5.85
N ARG A 212 3.25 -8.99 5.78
CA ARG A 212 4.69 -8.84 5.55
C ARG A 212 5.07 -9.43 4.20
N ILE A 213 5.69 -8.59 3.36
CA ILE A 213 6.26 -8.96 2.06
C ILE A 213 7.73 -8.58 2.09
N THR A 214 8.62 -9.50 2.48
CA THR A 214 10.07 -9.23 2.59
C THR A 214 10.87 -10.17 1.71
N GLY A 215 11.57 -9.62 0.72
CA GLY A 215 12.36 -10.39 -0.26
C GLY A 215 11.51 -11.37 -1.07
N LYS A 216 10.30 -10.95 -1.48
CA LYS A 216 9.34 -11.78 -2.21
C LYS A 216 9.13 -11.26 -3.62
N GLU A 217 8.72 -12.13 -4.52
CA GLU A 217 8.45 -11.75 -5.91
C GLU A 217 7.10 -12.27 -6.41
N ASN A 218 6.50 -11.54 -7.34
CA ASN A 218 5.26 -11.92 -8.02
C ASN A 218 4.11 -12.13 -7.02
N VAL A 219 3.83 -11.10 -6.22
CA VAL A 219 2.78 -11.12 -5.20
C VAL A 219 1.62 -10.24 -5.63
N ARG A 220 0.39 -10.74 -5.52
CA ARG A 220 -0.83 -9.95 -5.69
C ARG A 220 -1.71 -10.06 -4.46
N ILE A 221 -2.15 -8.93 -3.91
CA ILE A 221 -3.12 -8.88 -2.80
C ILE A 221 -4.28 -8.01 -3.24
N SER A 222 -5.50 -8.52 -3.10
CA SER A 222 -6.70 -7.80 -3.52
C SER A 222 -7.87 -7.94 -2.55
N GLY A 223 -8.58 -6.83 -2.29
CA GLY A 223 -9.83 -6.80 -1.53
C GLY A 223 -9.68 -6.83 0.01
N ALA A 224 -8.45 -6.83 0.52
CA ALA A 224 -8.21 -6.97 1.96
C ALA A 224 -8.76 -5.78 2.75
N VAL A 225 -9.45 -6.05 3.85
CA VAL A 225 -9.77 -5.06 4.89
C VAL A 225 -8.93 -5.38 6.12
N ILE A 226 -8.09 -4.44 6.55
CA ILE A 226 -7.16 -4.58 7.67
C ILE A 226 -7.53 -3.54 8.75
N ASP A 227 -7.76 -4.03 9.96
CA ASP A 227 -7.89 -3.25 11.19
C ASP A 227 -6.68 -3.53 12.09
N GLY A 228 -5.81 -2.53 12.23
CA GLY A 228 -4.52 -2.61 12.90
C GLY A 228 -4.53 -2.34 14.40
N GLU A 229 -5.68 -2.42 15.07
CA GLU A 229 -5.83 -2.40 16.55
C GLU A 229 -5.38 -1.14 17.32
N ARG A 230 -5.07 -0.01 16.67
CA ARG A 230 -4.53 1.19 17.36
C ARG A 230 -5.32 1.66 18.59
N ASP A 231 -6.64 1.50 18.59
CA ASP A 231 -7.53 1.98 19.66
C ASP A 231 -7.56 1.01 20.85
N GLU A 232 -7.10 -0.22 20.64
CA GLU A 232 -7.04 -1.30 21.63
C GLU A 232 -5.58 -1.63 22.02
N HIS A 233 -4.61 -0.94 21.42
CA HIS A 233 -3.19 -1.15 21.66
C HIS A 233 -2.84 -0.95 23.13
N LYS A 234 -2.14 -1.93 23.71
CA LYS A 234 -1.81 -2.01 25.13
C LYS A 234 -0.50 -1.30 25.47
N GLY A 235 0.33 -1.05 24.46
CA GLY A 235 1.59 -0.32 24.58
C GLY A 235 1.40 1.20 24.52
N THR A 236 2.44 1.95 24.89
CA THR A 236 2.45 3.43 24.80
C THR A 236 3.63 3.97 23.99
N THR A 237 4.43 3.09 23.38
CA THR A 237 5.66 3.44 22.67
C THR A 237 5.79 2.65 21.37
N GLY A 238 6.81 2.99 20.55
CA GLY A 238 7.01 2.37 19.24
C GLY A 238 6.26 3.11 18.14
N GLU A 239 6.69 2.90 16.90
CA GLU A 239 6.21 3.62 15.72
C GLU A 239 6.00 2.69 14.51
N TRP A 240 6.29 1.40 14.67
CA TRP A 240 6.45 0.45 13.56
C TRP A 240 5.48 -0.72 13.58
N GLY A 241 4.24 -0.52 14.06
CA GLY A 241 3.16 -1.50 13.91
C GLY A 241 2.40 -1.29 12.60
N HIS A 242 2.99 -1.72 11.48
CA HIS A 242 2.51 -1.38 10.14
C HIS A 242 1.39 -2.30 9.65
N GLY A 243 0.49 -1.77 8.81
CA GLY A 243 -0.53 -2.58 8.13
C GLY A 243 0.09 -3.52 7.10
N ILE A 244 0.63 -2.94 6.02
CA ILE A 244 1.33 -3.68 4.97
C ILE A 244 2.77 -3.20 4.89
N ALA A 245 3.74 -4.11 4.98
CA ALA A 245 5.16 -3.80 4.81
C ALA A 245 5.77 -4.54 3.61
N ILE A 246 6.26 -3.78 2.63
CA ILE A 246 6.98 -4.26 1.45
C ILE A 246 8.46 -3.90 1.61
N ARG A 247 9.30 -4.91 1.82
CA ARG A 247 10.70 -4.76 2.22
C ARG A 247 11.63 -5.74 1.50
N GLY A 248 12.93 -5.57 1.72
CA GLY A 248 13.97 -6.34 1.06
C GLY A 248 13.99 -6.11 -0.45
N GLN A 249 14.66 -7.01 -1.17
CA GLN A 249 14.67 -7.04 -2.64
C GLN A 249 13.34 -7.61 -3.18
N SER A 250 12.20 -7.12 -2.68
CA SER A 250 10.89 -7.54 -3.18
C SER A 250 10.63 -6.97 -4.57
N LYS A 251 10.01 -7.76 -5.45
CA LYS A 251 9.83 -7.39 -6.86
C LYS A 251 8.47 -7.78 -7.42
N ASN A 252 7.88 -6.93 -8.27
CA ASN A 252 6.61 -7.22 -8.93
C ASN A 252 5.49 -7.50 -7.91
N ILE A 253 5.16 -6.47 -7.14
CA ILE A 253 4.18 -6.53 -6.06
C ILE A 253 2.97 -5.68 -6.45
N THR A 254 1.78 -6.27 -6.42
CA THR A 254 0.52 -5.57 -6.72
C THR A 254 -0.43 -5.63 -5.53
N ILE A 255 -0.85 -4.47 -5.04
CA ILE A 255 -1.84 -4.31 -3.97
C ILE A 255 -3.03 -3.52 -4.53
N GLU A 256 -4.23 -4.08 -4.47
CA GLU A 256 -5.40 -3.48 -5.10
C GLU A 256 -6.66 -3.57 -4.26
N ASN A 257 -7.51 -2.55 -4.31
CA ASN A 257 -8.82 -2.56 -3.67
C ASN A 257 -8.75 -2.88 -2.16
N VAL A 258 -7.67 -2.46 -1.48
CA VAL A 258 -7.50 -2.72 -0.05
C VAL A 258 -7.96 -1.53 0.79
N MET A 259 -8.42 -1.81 2.00
CA MET A 259 -8.65 -0.82 3.04
C MET A 259 -7.78 -1.18 4.24
N VAL A 260 -6.83 -0.32 4.58
CA VAL A 260 -5.93 -0.50 5.72
C VAL A 260 -6.15 0.64 6.69
N SER A 261 -6.56 0.30 7.91
CA SER A 261 -6.93 1.31 8.88
C SER A 261 -6.55 0.95 10.29
N GLY A 262 -6.45 1.97 11.14
CA GLY A 262 -6.26 1.78 12.56
C GLY A 262 -4.91 1.14 12.91
N CYS A 263 -3.87 1.28 12.10
CA CYS A 263 -2.55 0.72 12.44
C CYS A 263 -1.85 1.52 13.54
N TRP A 264 -1.10 0.81 14.40
CA TRP A 264 -0.25 1.42 15.43
C TRP A 264 0.90 2.24 14.84
N GLY A 265 1.39 1.88 13.67
CA GLY A 265 2.35 2.64 12.87
C GLY A 265 1.72 3.13 11.56
N ASP A 266 2.44 2.95 10.47
CA ASP A 266 2.03 3.33 9.13
C ASP A 266 1.02 2.35 8.50
N GLY A 267 0.13 2.87 7.65
CA GLY A 267 -0.81 2.03 6.88
C GLY A 267 -0.09 1.13 5.88
N ILE A 268 0.78 1.72 5.06
CA ILE A 268 1.69 0.99 4.17
C ILE A 268 3.11 1.56 4.26
N TYR A 269 4.08 0.64 4.34
CA TYR A 269 5.50 0.93 4.35
C TYR A 269 6.20 0.25 3.17
N ILE A 270 6.96 1.01 2.38
CA ILE A 270 7.80 0.52 1.29
C ILE A 270 9.23 0.99 1.55
N GLY A 271 10.16 0.08 1.75
CA GLY A 271 11.51 0.47 2.11
C GLY A 271 12.45 -0.69 2.32
N GLU A 272 13.71 -0.37 2.59
CA GLU A 272 14.79 -1.33 2.89
C GLU A 272 15.06 -2.38 1.81
N GLY A 273 16.25 -2.40 1.23
CA GLY A 273 16.61 -3.35 0.17
C GLY A 273 16.03 -3.01 -1.20
N CYS A 274 15.50 -1.79 -1.36
CA CYS A 274 14.99 -1.20 -2.60
C CYS A 274 13.94 -2.08 -3.31
N PRO A 275 12.73 -2.24 -2.75
CA PRO A 275 11.61 -2.86 -3.47
C PRO A 275 11.43 -2.27 -4.88
N GLU A 276 11.18 -3.12 -5.87
CA GLU A 276 11.09 -2.76 -7.28
C GLU A 276 9.76 -3.19 -7.91
N ASP A 277 9.21 -2.38 -8.80
CA ASP A 277 7.97 -2.67 -9.55
C ASP A 277 6.79 -2.93 -8.60
N VAL A 278 6.43 -1.91 -7.81
CA VAL A 278 5.33 -1.95 -6.85
C VAL A 278 4.16 -1.13 -7.37
N LEU A 279 3.00 -1.77 -7.56
CA LEU A 279 1.73 -1.13 -7.89
C LEU A 279 0.80 -1.18 -6.69
N VAL A 280 0.27 -0.02 -6.31
CA VAL A 280 -0.84 0.10 -5.36
C VAL A 280 -1.97 0.87 -6.04
N GLU A 281 -3.12 0.22 -6.25
CA GLU A 281 -4.24 0.82 -6.98
C GLU A 281 -5.56 0.75 -6.19
N ASN A 282 -6.38 1.81 -6.31
CA ASN A 282 -7.74 1.87 -5.78
C ASN A 282 -7.83 1.47 -4.28
N SER A 283 -6.87 1.93 -3.49
CA SER A 283 -6.68 1.48 -2.10
C SER A 283 -6.77 2.65 -1.11
N LYS A 284 -7.23 2.38 0.11
CA LYS A 284 -7.44 3.38 1.16
C LYS A 284 -6.57 3.07 2.38
N PHE A 285 -5.86 4.08 2.87
CA PHE A 285 -5.05 4.04 4.09
C PHE A 285 -5.58 5.11 5.06
N ASP A 286 -6.29 4.69 6.10
CA ASP A 286 -7.17 5.58 6.87
C ASP A 286 -6.96 5.47 8.37
N ASN A 287 -6.93 6.61 9.07
CA ASN A 287 -6.87 6.66 10.53
C ASN A 287 -5.70 5.83 11.10
N ASN A 288 -4.54 5.85 10.45
CA ASN A 288 -3.33 5.22 10.96
C ASN A 288 -2.63 6.17 11.94
N ARG A 289 -1.97 5.63 12.97
CA ARG A 289 -1.45 6.45 14.06
C ARG A 289 -0.27 7.31 13.64
N ARG A 290 0.58 6.81 12.73
CA ARG A 290 1.81 7.47 12.28
C ARG A 290 1.68 8.10 10.90
N ASN A 291 1.84 7.36 9.81
CA ASN A 291 1.60 7.83 8.44
C ASN A 291 0.56 6.96 7.75
N ALA A 292 -0.17 7.49 6.76
CA ALA A 292 -0.96 6.63 5.89
C ALA A 292 -0.05 5.82 4.94
N CYS A 293 0.98 6.45 4.39
CA CYS A 293 1.99 5.82 3.53
C CYS A 293 3.40 6.37 3.81
N SER A 294 4.36 5.47 4.00
CA SER A 294 5.78 5.79 4.07
C SER A 294 6.59 5.05 3.01
N ILE A 295 7.44 5.79 2.29
CA ILE A 295 8.39 5.25 1.31
C ILE A 295 9.80 5.71 1.68
N THR A 296 10.62 4.80 2.17
CA THR A 296 12.03 5.09 2.50
C THR A 296 12.98 4.63 1.41
N GLN A 297 12.57 3.66 0.60
CA GLN A 297 13.35 3.15 -0.52
C GLN A 297 12.44 2.48 -1.56
N GLY A 298 12.69 2.68 -2.84
CA GLY A 298 11.98 1.98 -3.90
C GLY A 298 12.34 2.43 -5.32
N ARG A 299 12.09 1.52 -6.27
CA ARG A 299 12.22 1.77 -7.71
C ARG A 299 10.93 1.38 -8.43
N ASN A 300 10.45 2.22 -9.34
CA ASN A 300 9.21 1.96 -10.10
C ASN A 300 8.02 1.68 -9.16
N VAL A 301 7.70 2.66 -8.32
CA VAL A 301 6.58 2.55 -7.37
C VAL A 301 5.45 3.43 -7.88
N LEU A 302 4.28 2.85 -8.13
CA LEU A 302 3.09 3.56 -8.59
C LEU A 302 1.96 3.40 -7.58
N PHE A 303 1.51 4.51 -7.00
CA PHE A 303 0.23 4.64 -6.33
C PHE A 303 -0.77 5.28 -7.29
N LYS A 304 -1.90 4.62 -7.53
CA LYS A 304 -2.93 5.09 -8.46
C LYS A 304 -4.30 5.07 -7.82
N LYS A 305 -5.03 6.19 -7.88
CA LYS A 305 -6.39 6.30 -7.32
C LYS A 305 -6.47 5.86 -5.86
N CYS A 306 -5.42 6.14 -5.08
CA CYS A 306 -5.35 5.79 -3.68
C CYS A 306 -5.83 6.95 -2.80
N THR A 307 -6.32 6.62 -1.60
CA THR A 307 -6.76 7.58 -0.60
C THR A 307 -5.91 7.47 0.66
N PHE A 308 -5.39 8.59 1.16
CA PHE A 308 -4.56 8.67 2.38
C PHE A 308 -5.23 9.64 3.36
N SER A 309 -5.71 9.18 4.52
CA SER A 309 -6.61 10.02 5.31
C SER A 309 -6.58 9.89 6.82
N ASN A 310 -6.97 10.99 7.47
CA ASN A 310 -7.25 11.08 8.91
C ASN A 310 -6.07 10.64 9.81
N THR A 311 -4.84 10.71 9.30
CA THR A 311 -3.64 10.28 10.04
C THR A 311 -3.34 11.24 11.19
N HIS A 312 -3.21 10.69 12.41
CA HIS A 312 -2.93 11.43 13.65
C HIS A 312 -2.51 10.48 14.78
N GLY A 313 -1.77 10.96 15.78
CA GLY A 313 -1.43 10.22 17.00
C GLY A 313 0.07 10.24 17.33
N THR A 314 0.94 9.81 16.40
CA THR A 314 2.40 9.94 16.51
C THR A 314 3.03 10.50 15.24
N GLY A 315 4.09 11.29 15.41
CA GLY A 315 4.73 11.96 14.29
C GLY A 315 5.27 10.99 13.23
N PRO A 316 5.23 11.36 11.94
CA PRO A 316 4.95 12.70 11.45
C PRO A 316 3.49 13.01 11.08
N HIS A 317 2.55 12.07 11.08
CA HIS A 317 1.12 12.29 10.78
C HIS A 317 0.78 12.64 9.33
N LYS A 318 1.52 12.09 8.37
CA LYS A 318 1.40 12.45 6.96
C LYS A 318 0.48 11.50 6.21
N GLY A 319 -0.17 12.00 5.16
CA GLY A 319 -0.80 11.18 4.14
C GLY A 319 0.27 10.37 3.41
N VAL A 320 1.21 11.06 2.77
CA VAL A 320 2.36 10.46 2.08
C VAL A 320 3.68 11.06 2.58
N ASP A 321 4.56 10.18 3.03
CA ASP A 321 5.89 10.49 3.55
C ASP A 321 6.96 9.75 2.75
N ILE A 322 7.58 10.44 1.79
CA ILE A 322 8.75 9.90 1.09
C ILE A 322 9.98 10.37 1.88
N GLU A 323 10.61 9.47 2.62
CA GLU A 323 11.68 9.80 3.57
C GLU A 323 12.82 8.78 3.50
N PRO A 324 13.79 8.95 2.58
CA PRO A 324 14.99 8.11 2.58
C PRO A 324 15.73 8.25 3.91
N ASN A 325 16.09 7.12 4.51
CA ASN A 325 16.72 7.11 5.84
C ASN A 325 18.20 7.48 5.75
N VAL A 326 18.89 7.00 4.71
CA VAL A 326 20.33 7.21 4.50
C VAL A 326 20.62 7.76 3.10
N GLU A 327 21.87 8.18 2.85
CA GLU A 327 22.26 8.74 1.54
C GLU A 327 22.30 7.72 0.40
N SER A 328 22.45 6.42 0.69
CA SER A 328 22.45 5.33 -0.30
C SER A 328 21.07 4.80 -0.65
N ASP A 329 20.02 5.28 0.02
CA ASP A 329 18.66 4.88 -0.31
C ASP A 329 18.28 5.40 -1.70
N VAL A 330 17.46 4.63 -2.41
CA VAL A 330 17.05 4.91 -3.79
C VAL A 330 15.58 5.30 -3.76
N ILE A 331 15.26 6.47 -4.32
CA ILE A 331 13.90 6.89 -4.65
C ILE A 331 13.88 7.19 -6.14
N SER A 332 13.50 6.19 -6.93
CA SER A 332 13.57 6.29 -8.39
C SER A 332 12.24 5.89 -9.01
N ASN A 333 11.65 6.81 -9.77
CA ASN A 333 10.38 6.61 -10.46
C ASN A 333 9.27 6.24 -9.47
N VAL A 334 9.08 7.09 -8.45
CA VAL A 334 7.96 7.00 -7.52
C VAL A 334 6.86 7.94 -7.99
N VAL A 335 5.68 7.41 -8.26
CA VAL A 335 4.58 8.13 -8.90
C VAL A 335 3.31 7.98 -8.07
N PHE A 336 2.64 9.10 -7.81
CA PHE A 336 1.28 9.18 -7.32
C PHE A 336 0.41 9.77 -8.43
N GLU A 337 -0.55 8.98 -8.92
CA GLU A 337 -1.49 9.33 -9.98
C GLU A 337 -2.92 9.34 -9.45
N ASP A 338 -3.63 10.45 -9.65
CA ASP A 338 -5.05 10.61 -9.30
C ASP A 338 -5.35 10.23 -7.83
N CYS A 339 -4.41 10.48 -6.92
CA CYS A 339 -4.54 10.15 -5.51
C CYS A 339 -5.18 11.29 -4.72
N TYR A 340 -5.85 10.93 -3.63
CA TYR A 340 -6.54 11.88 -2.74
C TYR A 340 -5.99 11.77 -1.32
N SER A 341 -5.48 12.87 -0.79
CA SER A 341 -5.06 12.99 0.59
C SER A 341 -6.03 13.92 1.32
N TYR A 342 -6.52 13.54 2.51
CA TYR A 342 -7.37 14.44 3.27
C TYR A 342 -7.28 14.29 4.79
N LYS A 343 -7.35 15.44 5.47
CA LYS A 343 -7.38 15.57 6.94
C LYS A 343 -6.26 14.84 7.67
N ASN A 344 -5.08 14.70 7.06
CA ASN A 344 -3.88 14.28 7.75
C ASN A 344 -3.33 15.48 8.55
N LEU A 345 -2.90 15.23 9.79
CA LEU A 345 -2.61 16.31 10.73
C LEU A 345 -1.49 17.26 10.24
N THR A 346 -0.51 16.74 9.49
CA THR A 346 0.65 17.53 9.02
C THR A 346 0.70 17.73 7.52
N GLN A 347 0.90 16.71 6.67
CA GLN A 347 1.04 16.92 5.23
C GLN A 347 0.22 15.94 4.42
N GLY A 348 -0.29 16.43 3.28
CA GLY A 348 -0.95 15.61 2.27
C GLY A 348 0.05 14.74 1.53
N PHE A 349 0.95 15.39 0.77
CA PHE A 349 2.00 14.75 -0.01
C PHE A 349 3.36 15.42 0.21
N SER A 350 4.35 14.66 0.70
CA SER A 350 5.64 15.23 1.06
C SER A 350 6.84 14.36 0.71
N LEU A 351 7.98 15.03 0.50
CA LEU A 351 9.33 14.46 0.48
C LEU A 351 10.14 15.07 1.63
N ALA A 352 10.88 14.26 2.37
CA ALA A 352 11.72 14.69 3.48
C ALA A 352 13.10 13.99 3.43
N ARG A 353 14.18 14.77 3.31
CA ARG A 353 15.55 14.30 3.51
C ARG A 353 16.48 15.46 3.84
N ASP A 354 17.03 15.53 5.05
CA ASP A 354 17.92 16.63 5.45
C ASP A 354 19.36 16.59 4.84
N ASP A 355 19.68 15.64 3.95
CA ASP A 355 21.01 15.52 3.34
C ASP A 355 20.94 15.16 1.86
N LYS A 356 22.08 15.26 1.17
CA LYS A 356 22.19 14.77 -0.21
C LYS A 356 21.85 13.27 -0.31
N GLN A 357 21.38 12.85 -1.47
CA GLN A 357 21.32 11.45 -1.86
C GLN A 357 22.46 11.12 -2.83
N ASN A 358 22.94 9.88 -2.78
CA ASN A 358 23.94 9.35 -3.70
C ASN A 358 23.33 9.00 -5.07
N HIS A 359 22.01 8.86 -5.13
CA HIS A 359 21.26 8.55 -6.34
C HIS A 359 20.34 9.71 -6.74
N PRO A 360 20.05 9.89 -8.05
CA PRO A 360 19.02 10.82 -8.47
C PRO A 360 17.67 10.48 -7.87
N VAL A 361 16.99 11.46 -7.28
CA VAL A 361 15.64 11.31 -6.71
C VAL A 361 14.61 11.67 -7.78
N THR A 362 13.72 10.76 -8.14
CA THR A 362 12.64 11.04 -9.09
C THR A 362 11.26 10.69 -8.53
N VAL A 363 10.47 11.73 -8.29
CA VAL A 363 9.12 11.65 -7.72
C VAL A 363 8.15 12.42 -8.61
N THR A 364 6.96 11.89 -8.84
CA THR A 364 5.88 12.57 -9.58
C THR A 364 4.58 12.52 -8.82
N PHE A 365 3.97 13.68 -8.58
CA PHE A 365 2.57 13.82 -8.19
C PHE A 365 1.79 14.34 -9.40
N ARG A 366 0.81 13.58 -9.89
CA ARG A 366 0.00 13.98 -11.05
C ARG A 366 -1.49 13.75 -10.80
N GLY A 367 -2.32 14.76 -11.07
CA GLY A 367 -3.77 14.66 -10.85
C GLY A 367 -4.17 14.52 -9.37
N CYS A 368 -3.25 14.76 -8.44
CA CYS A 368 -3.49 14.51 -7.02
C CYS A 368 -4.23 15.66 -6.34
N ILE A 369 -5.06 15.34 -5.36
CA ILE A 369 -5.81 16.32 -4.56
C ILE A 369 -5.42 16.15 -3.10
N SER A 370 -5.07 17.25 -2.42
CA SER A 370 -4.95 17.33 -0.97
C SER A 370 -6.05 18.24 -0.42
N GLU A 371 -6.83 17.75 0.54
CA GLU A 371 -7.94 18.50 1.14
C GLU A 371 -7.90 18.49 2.67
N GLY A 372 -7.79 19.68 3.26
CA GLY A 372 -7.84 19.81 4.72
C GLY A 372 -6.66 19.18 5.47
N ASP A 373 -5.62 18.74 4.76
CA ASP A 373 -4.33 18.38 5.36
C ASP A 373 -3.67 19.62 5.99
N GLY A 374 -2.65 19.43 6.84
CA GLY A 374 -1.84 20.55 7.34
C GLY A 374 -1.26 21.40 6.20
N THR A 375 -0.22 20.92 5.53
CA THR A 375 0.27 21.43 4.26
C THR A 375 -0.16 20.51 3.13
N GLY A 376 -0.56 21.07 1.98
CA GLY A 376 -1.06 20.25 0.87
C GLY A 376 0.02 19.39 0.20
N PHE A 377 0.98 20.07 -0.43
CA PHE A 377 2.12 19.46 -1.13
C PHE A 377 3.42 20.08 -0.63
N GLY A 378 4.53 19.34 -0.66
CA GLY A 378 5.78 19.97 -0.31
C GLY A 378 7.03 19.12 -0.27
N ILE A 379 8.11 19.81 0.06
CA ILE A 379 9.38 19.23 0.48
C ILE A 379 9.69 19.81 1.86
N ASP A 380 9.56 18.98 2.90
CA ASP A 380 9.58 19.39 4.31
C ASP A 380 10.93 19.90 4.74
N ILE A 381 11.93 19.16 4.30
CA ILE A 381 13.33 19.46 4.39
C ILE A 381 13.98 18.70 3.26
N GLY A 382 14.51 19.41 2.27
CA GLY A 382 14.85 18.74 1.02
C GLY A 382 16.23 18.12 0.99
N PRO A 383 16.38 17.03 0.21
CA PRO A 383 17.69 16.56 -0.14
C PRO A 383 18.45 17.72 -0.78
N SER A 384 19.52 18.15 -0.10
CA SER A 384 20.30 19.29 -0.56
C SER A 384 21.23 18.82 -1.67
N ASP A 385 21.33 19.58 -2.77
CA ASP A 385 22.30 19.36 -3.85
C ASP A 385 22.23 17.95 -4.47
N THR A 386 21.02 17.44 -4.63
CA THR A 386 20.73 16.09 -5.14
C THR A 386 20.24 16.15 -6.58
N ALA A 387 20.78 15.28 -7.44
CA ALA A 387 20.33 15.13 -8.82
C ALA A 387 18.91 14.52 -8.88
N GLY A 388 18.28 14.59 -10.05
CA GLY A 388 16.90 14.12 -10.23
C GLY A 388 15.92 15.28 -10.26
N VAL A 389 14.63 14.98 -10.02
CA VAL A 389 13.55 15.95 -10.17
C VAL A 389 12.29 15.50 -9.44
N VAL A 390 11.62 16.45 -8.78
CA VAL A 390 10.25 16.28 -8.30
C VAL A 390 9.31 16.98 -9.29
N TYR A 391 8.29 16.26 -9.77
CA TYR A 391 7.23 16.79 -10.61
C TYR A 391 5.93 16.93 -9.82
N ILE A 392 5.26 18.07 -9.96
CA ILE A 392 3.88 18.29 -9.52
C ILE A 392 3.09 18.77 -10.72
N SER A 393 2.12 17.99 -11.20
CA SER A 393 1.31 18.36 -12.35
C SER A 393 -0.18 18.16 -12.14
N ASN A 394 -0.97 19.14 -12.56
CA ASN A 394 -2.44 19.12 -12.44
C ASN A 394 -2.93 18.72 -11.04
N CYS A 395 -2.29 19.26 -9.99
CA CYS A 395 -2.61 18.96 -8.60
C CYS A 395 -3.41 20.08 -7.95
N VAL A 396 -4.18 19.75 -6.91
CA VAL A 396 -5.04 20.72 -6.19
C VAL A 396 -4.83 20.58 -4.68
N SER A 397 -4.56 21.68 -3.99
CA SER A 397 -4.62 21.79 -2.53
C SER A 397 -5.81 22.66 -2.14
N ILE A 398 -6.72 22.10 -1.35
CA ILE A 398 -7.98 22.74 -0.94
C ILE A 398 -8.03 22.81 0.57
N ASN A 399 -8.35 23.99 1.12
CA ASN A 399 -8.59 24.18 2.55
C ASN A 399 -7.45 23.66 3.44
N ALA A 400 -6.20 23.75 2.96
CA ALA A 400 -5.03 23.39 3.76
C ALA A 400 -5.08 24.13 5.10
N GLN A 401 -4.82 23.42 6.19
CA GLN A 401 -4.85 24.01 7.53
C GLN A 401 -3.72 25.04 7.72
N GLU A 402 -2.60 24.79 7.05
CA GLU A 402 -1.42 25.63 6.89
C GLU A 402 -1.31 26.04 5.40
N SER A 403 -0.13 25.90 4.80
CA SER A 403 0.15 26.29 3.42
C SER A 403 -0.41 25.30 2.39
N GLY A 404 -0.78 25.78 1.21
CA GLY A 404 -1.13 24.87 0.11
C GLY A 404 0.08 24.13 -0.46
N PHE A 405 1.21 24.83 -0.52
CA PHE A 405 2.51 24.29 -0.89
C PHE A 405 3.61 24.83 0.02
N ARG A 406 4.55 23.97 0.45
CA ARG A 406 5.75 24.40 1.19
C ARG A 406 7.00 23.66 0.72
N CYS A 407 8.05 24.41 0.43
CA CYS A 407 9.37 23.87 0.16
C CYS A 407 10.37 24.49 1.14
N THR A 408 11.00 23.65 1.96
CA THR A 408 11.93 24.11 2.99
C THR A 408 13.33 23.56 2.74
N SER A 409 14.32 24.44 2.62
CA SER A 409 15.75 24.09 2.52
C SER A 409 16.08 22.96 1.52
N ALA A 410 15.32 22.91 0.41
CA ALA A 410 15.49 21.93 -0.64
C ALA A 410 16.16 22.56 -1.85
N ASN A 411 17.34 22.09 -2.21
CA ASN A 411 18.06 22.54 -3.41
C ASN A 411 18.16 21.42 -4.44
N MET A 412 17.03 21.05 -5.02
CA MET A 412 16.93 20.02 -6.04
C MET A 412 15.91 20.44 -7.10
N PRO A 413 16.02 19.99 -8.36
CA PRO A 413 15.07 20.36 -9.39
C PRO A 413 13.63 20.02 -8.99
N LEU A 414 12.79 21.05 -8.95
CA LEU A 414 11.35 20.94 -8.71
C LEU A 414 10.64 21.60 -9.89
N GLN A 415 9.82 20.82 -10.59
CA GLN A 415 9.03 21.29 -11.73
C GLN A 415 7.54 21.19 -11.39
N ILE A 416 6.89 22.35 -11.38
CA ILE A 416 5.45 22.46 -11.12
C ILE A 416 4.77 22.96 -12.39
N ASP A 417 3.78 22.23 -12.86
CA ASP A 417 2.94 22.62 -13.99
C ASP A 417 1.46 22.32 -13.69
N GLY A 418 0.73 23.34 -13.24
CA GLY A 418 -0.68 23.21 -12.89
C GLY A 418 -0.89 22.81 -11.43
N LEU A 419 -0.54 23.71 -10.49
CA LEU A 419 -0.88 23.55 -9.08
C LEU A 419 -1.92 24.60 -8.68
N TYR A 420 -3.09 24.15 -8.22
CA TYR A 420 -4.17 25.00 -7.73
C TYR A 420 -4.23 24.94 -6.21
N ILE A 421 -4.07 26.10 -5.57
CA ILE A 421 -4.15 26.26 -4.11
C ILE A 421 -5.37 27.10 -3.81
N VAL A 422 -6.32 26.55 -3.06
CA VAL A 422 -7.61 27.17 -2.76
C VAL A 422 -7.80 27.25 -1.25
N ASN A 423 -7.96 28.47 -0.75
CA ASN A 423 -8.21 28.80 0.66
C ASN A 423 -7.21 28.10 1.61
N PRO A 424 -5.89 28.37 1.49
CA PRO A 424 -4.94 27.90 2.49
C PRO A 424 -5.15 28.64 3.82
N ASN A 425 -4.47 28.20 4.87
CA ASN A 425 -4.43 28.78 6.21
C ASN A 425 -5.70 28.61 7.05
N GLN A 426 -6.34 27.43 7.00
CA GLN A 426 -7.60 27.24 7.73
C GLN A 426 -7.46 27.25 9.27
N LYS A 427 -6.24 27.10 9.82
CA LYS A 427 -5.95 27.25 11.25
C LYS A 427 -5.56 28.67 11.69
N ASN A 428 -5.51 29.63 10.77
CA ASN A 428 -5.04 31.01 11.04
C ASN A 428 -3.61 31.06 11.59
N GLU A 429 -2.73 30.27 10.99
CA GLU A 429 -1.31 30.26 11.28
C GLU A 429 -0.60 31.53 10.81
N LYS A 430 0.57 31.79 11.40
CA LYS A 430 1.46 32.89 11.02
C LYS A 430 1.95 32.79 9.56
N PRO A 431 2.41 33.88 8.92
CA PRO A 431 2.67 33.93 7.47
C PRO A 431 3.49 32.78 6.87
N VAL A 432 4.54 32.30 7.55
CA VAL A 432 5.39 31.20 7.06
C VAL A 432 4.66 29.85 6.96
N PHE A 433 3.59 29.67 7.72
CA PHE A 433 2.71 28.50 7.68
C PHE A 433 1.32 28.82 7.11
N GLY A 434 0.97 30.10 6.96
CA GLY A 434 -0.36 30.58 6.59
C GLY A 434 -0.43 31.30 5.25
N SER A 435 0.49 30.99 4.34
CA SER A 435 0.52 31.54 2.97
C SER A 435 0.32 30.43 1.94
N GLY A 436 -0.12 30.76 0.74
CA GLY A 436 -0.46 29.74 -0.26
C GLY A 436 0.74 28.95 -0.72
N PHE A 437 1.69 29.61 -1.38
CA PHE A 437 2.93 29.01 -1.87
C PHE A 437 4.11 29.52 -1.03
N VAL A 438 4.76 28.63 -0.28
CA VAL A 438 5.83 28.99 0.67
C VAL A 438 7.17 28.41 0.25
N LEU A 439 8.19 29.26 0.18
CA LEU A 439 9.60 28.86 0.12
C LEU A 439 10.32 29.34 1.36
N TRP A 440 10.98 28.43 2.09
CA TRP A 440 11.54 28.76 3.40
C TRP A 440 12.93 28.18 3.60
N CYS A 441 13.90 29.02 3.95
CA CYS A 441 15.22 28.54 4.33
C CYS A 441 15.31 28.43 5.86
N LYS A 442 15.38 27.19 6.36
CA LYS A 442 15.47 26.84 7.78
C LYS A 442 16.15 25.49 8.02
N VAL A 443 16.84 25.34 9.15
CA VAL A 443 17.40 24.08 9.65
C VAL A 443 16.49 23.58 10.79
N PRO A 444 16.14 22.29 10.82
CA PRO A 444 15.40 21.71 11.93
C PRO A 444 16.27 21.71 13.19
N TYR A 445 15.64 21.72 14.35
CA TYR A 445 16.17 22.08 15.67
C TYR A 445 17.47 21.41 16.17
N TYR A 446 18.16 20.56 15.41
CA TYR A 446 19.17 19.63 15.93
C TYR A 446 20.47 19.47 15.12
N LYS A 447 20.72 20.26 14.07
CA LYS A 447 22.01 20.16 13.35
C LYS A 447 22.64 21.52 13.05
N ASP A 448 23.96 21.51 13.18
CA ASP A 448 24.95 22.52 12.82
C ASP A 448 24.41 23.79 12.11
N LYS A 449 24.28 24.88 12.87
CA LYS A 449 23.81 26.19 12.36
C LYS A 449 24.75 26.77 11.29
N ASP A 450 25.96 26.23 11.14
CA ASP A 450 26.92 26.67 10.15
C ASP A 450 26.73 26.00 8.77
N ARG A 451 25.82 25.00 8.68
CA ARG A 451 25.56 24.32 7.42
C ARG A 451 24.81 25.21 6.43
N VAL A 452 25.44 25.46 5.29
CA VAL A 452 24.84 26.20 4.18
C VAL A 452 23.69 25.39 3.57
N LYS A 453 22.50 25.99 3.50
CA LYS A 453 21.29 25.40 2.91
C LYS A 453 20.69 26.35 1.89
N TYR A 454 20.14 25.77 0.83
CA TYR A 454 19.42 26.52 -0.19
C TYR A 454 18.01 25.98 -0.38
N THR A 455 17.06 26.87 -0.62
CA THR A 455 15.76 26.53 -1.21
C THR A 455 15.78 26.97 -2.66
N GLY A 456 15.73 26.04 -3.62
CA GLY A 456 16.08 26.38 -4.98
C GLY A 456 15.95 25.30 -6.03
N ASN A 457 16.25 25.70 -7.28
CA ASN A 457 16.02 24.96 -8.52
C ASN A 457 14.53 24.69 -8.78
N ILE A 458 13.72 25.73 -8.61
CA ILE A 458 12.26 25.64 -8.72
C ILE A 458 11.84 26.34 -10.01
N THR A 459 11.22 25.57 -10.90
CA THR A 459 10.49 26.10 -12.05
C THR A 459 9.02 25.80 -11.85
N ALA A 460 8.19 26.82 -11.73
CA ALA A 460 6.76 26.69 -11.54
C ALA A 460 5.98 27.47 -12.61
N ARG A 461 5.02 26.80 -13.24
CA ARG A 461 4.12 27.34 -14.26
C ARG A 461 2.70 26.93 -13.94
N ASN A 462 1.74 27.71 -14.45
CA ASN A 462 0.31 27.44 -14.26
C ASN A 462 -0.08 27.27 -12.77
N VAL A 463 0.61 27.98 -11.87
CA VAL A 463 0.28 27.98 -10.44
C VAL A 463 -0.84 28.96 -10.18
N ASN A 464 -1.86 28.55 -9.43
CA ASN A 464 -2.97 29.41 -9.04
C ASN A 464 -3.09 29.39 -7.52
N VAL A 465 -3.05 30.55 -6.89
CA VAL A 465 -3.20 30.68 -5.44
C VAL A 465 -4.38 31.59 -5.15
N PHE A 466 -5.50 31.01 -4.75
CA PHE A 466 -6.73 31.73 -4.48
C PHE A 466 -7.13 31.63 -3.00
N SER A 467 -7.46 32.75 -2.39
CA SER A 467 -8.05 32.83 -1.05
C SER A 467 -9.23 33.79 -1.11
N SER A 468 -10.43 33.24 -1.20
CA SER A 468 -11.68 34.00 -1.16
C SER A 468 -12.18 34.25 0.26
N ASP A 469 -11.65 33.51 1.22
CA ASP A 469 -11.96 33.62 2.65
C ASP A 469 -11.07 34.63 3.40
N GLY A 470 -10.06 35.19 2.73
CA GLY A 470 -9.16 36.20 3.27
C GLY A 470 -8.13 35.71 4.30
N LYS A 471 -8.07 34.40 4.57
CA LYS A 471 -7.21 33.80 5.61
C LYS A 471 -5.75 33.71 5.19
N ALA A 472 -5.47 33.57 3.90
CA ALA A 472 -4.10 33.53 3.42
C ALA A 472 -3.39 34.88 3.68
N HIS A 473 -2.18 34.81 4.23
CA HIS A 473 -1.34 35.98 4.44
C HIS A 473 -0.78 36.50 3.12
N PHE A 474 -0.16 35.61 2.33
CA PHE A 474 0.37 35.93 1.02
C PHE A 474 0.08 34.84 0.00
N ALA A 475 0.01 35.19 -1.28
CA ALA A 475 -0.06 34.21 -2.36
C ALA A 475 1.28 33.48 -2.50
N LEU A 476 2.38 34.23 -2.54
CA LEU A 476 3.75 33.73 -2.44
C LEU A 476 4.45 34.32 -1.21
N TYR A 477 5.02 33.45 -0.38
CA TYR A 477 5.84 33.84 0.77
C TYR A 477 7.25 33.23 0.63
N MET A 478 8.26 34.08 0.73
CA MET A 478 9.65 33.65 0.74
C MET A 478 10.38 34.29 1.92
N ASP A 479 11.06 33.48 2.74
CA ASP A 479 11.90 34.01 3.81
C ASP A 479 13.09 33.12 4.18
N ASN A 480 14.16 33.74 4.65
CA ASN A 480 15.38 33.07 5.09
C ASN A 480 15.69 33.38 6.56
N GLU A 481 15.75 32.35 7.38
CA GLU A 481 16.10 32.42 8.81
C GLU A 481 17.53 31.96 9.10
N LEU A 482 18.32 31.61 8.08
CA LEU A 482 19.65 31.00 8.21
C LEU A 482 20.82 31.96 8.00
N GLY A 483 20.53 33.24 7.76
CA GLY A 483 21.52 34.27 7.51
C GLY A 483 22.17 34.17 6.13
N ASP A 484 23.18 35.01 5.90
CA ASP A 484 23.64 35.39 4.56
C ASP A 484 24.38 34.30 3.78
N LYS A 485 24.72 33.18 4.43
CA LYS A 485 25.39 32.05 3.76
C LYS A 485 24.41 31.08 3.10
N SER A 486 23.15 31.09 3.53
CA SER A 486 22.06 30.23 3.09
C SER A 486 21.00 31.08 2.41
N GLY A 487 20.20 30.54 1.49
CA GLY A 487 19.19 31.37 0.85
C GLY A 487 18.52 30.71 -0.34
N PHE A 488 18.14 31.52 -1.32
CA PHE A 488 17.40 31.06 -2.48
C PHE A 488 18.31 30.95 -3.71
N LYS A 489 18.06 29.94 -4.54
CA LYS A 489 18.86 29.68 -5.74
C LYS A 489 17.97 29.27 -6.91
N ASN A 490 18.16 29.86 -8.09
CA ASN A 490 17.50 29.38 -9.32
C ASN A 490 15.96 29.25 -9.16
N ILE A 491 15.29 30.39 -8.97
CA ILE A 491 13.84 30.47 -8.78
C ILE A 491 13.22 31.09 -10.03
N ASP A 492 12.28 30.37 -10.65
CA ASP A 492 11.48 30.85 -11.77
C ASP A 492 10.02 30.43 -11.57
N ILE A 493 9.19 31.36 -11.10
CA ILE A 493 7.80 31.09 -10.74
C ILE A 493 6.89 32.03 -11.51
N GLU A 494 5.91 31.45 -12.21
CA GLU A 494 4.75 32.15 -12.71
C GLU A 494 3.50 31.68 -11.95
N LEU A 495 2.72 32.62 -11.40
CA LEU A 495 1.49 32.29 -10.70
C LEU A 495 0.37 33.34 -10.92
N LYS A 496 -0.87 32.95 -10.63
CA LYS A 496 -2.06 33.83 -10.61
C LYS A 496 -2.68 33.86 -9.22
N THR A 497 -3.32 34.97 -8.85
CA THR A 497 -3.98 35.10 -7.55
C THR A 497 -5.13 36.12 -7.54
N ASN A 498 -6.20 35.81 -6.79
CA ASN A 498 -7.30 36.73 -6.53
C ASN A 498 -7.05 37.62 -5.31
N MET A 499 -5.89 37.47 -4.66
CA MET A 499 -5.52 38.21 -3.46
C MET A 499 -5.16 39.66 -3.80
N PRO A 500 -5.39 40.61 -2.87
CA PRO A 500 -5.09 42.02 -3.10
C PRO A 500 -3.57 42.24 -3.26
N ASP A 501 -3.20 43.35 -3.88
CA ASP A 501 -1.84 43.61 -4.34
C ASP A 501 -0.78 43.53 -3.23
N GLU A 502 -1.09 44.03 -2.03
CA GLU A 502 -0.23 43.98 -0.85
C GLU A 502 -0.01 42.57 -0.28
N LYS A 503 -0.85 41.61 -0.67
CA LYS A 503 -0.75 40.20 -0.27
C LYS A 503 -0.24 39.28 -1.39
N ARG A 504 0.14 39.81 -2.55
CA ARG A 504 0.62 38.96 -3.66
C ARG A 504 1.94 38.27 -3.34
N PHE A 505 2.91 39.02 -2.85
CA PHE A 505 4.25 38.50 -2.63
C PHE A 505 4.90 39.12 -1.40
N TYR A 506 5.25 38.27 -0.43
CA TYR A 506 6.21 38.63 0.61
C TYR A 506 7.61 38.15 0.23
N LYS A 507 8.53 39.11 0.10
CA LYS A 507 9.95 38.86 -0.13
C LYS A 507 10.74 39.21 1.13
N GLY A 508 11.07 38.19 1.91
CA GLY A 508 11.90 38.29 3.10
C GLY A 508 13.40 38.30 2.80
N ASN A 509 14.19 37.81 3.75
CA ASN A 509 15.65 37.85 3.69
C ASN A 509 16.20 36.98 2.55
N GLY A 510 17.28 37.45 1.92
CA GLY A 510 18.06 36.68 0.94
C GLY A 510 19.27 35.98 1.58
N PRO A 511 20.35 35.69 0.83
CA PRO A 511 20.57 36.03 -0.58
C PRO A 511 19.66 35.29 -1.57
N PHE A 512 19.49 35.88 -2.75
CA PHE A 512 18.84 35.27 -3.92
C PHE A 512 19.91 35.15 -5.02
N THR A 513 20.22 33.93 -5.44
CA THR A 513 21.36 33.63 -6.33
C THR A 513 20.93 32.92 -7.62
N GLY A 514 21.75 33.04 -8.67
CA GLY A 514 21.39 32.52 -9.99
C GLY A 514 20.29 33.36 -10.64
N TYR A 515 19.34 32.72 -11.32
CA TYR A 515 18.15 33.42 -11.81
C TYR A 515 17.10 33.53 -10.71
N PHE A 516 16.42 34.68 -10.67
CA PHE A 516 15.29 34.94 -9.77
C PHE A 516 14.21 35.67 -10.55
N LYS A 517 13.18 34.93 -10.98
CA LYS A 517 12.06 35.44 -11.79
C LYS A 517 10.77 35.09 -11.08
N ILE A 518 10.00 36.11 -10.72
CA ILE A 518 8.65 35.97 -10.18
C ILE A 518 7.74 36.76 -11.11
N ASN A 519 6.79 36.06 -11.76
CA ASN A 519 5.82 36.66 -12.65
C ASN A 519 4.40 36.40 -12.14
N PHE A 520 3.55 37.42 -12.18
CA PHE A 520 2.14 37.31 -11.86
C PHE A 520 1.32 37.51 -13.13
N SER A 521 0.93 36.40 -13.80
CA SER A 521 0.38 36.43 -15.16
C SER A 521 -1.06 36.94 -15.28
N ASP A 522 -1.68 37.28 -14.15
CA ASP A 522 -2.99 37.90 -14.03
C ASP A 522 -2.94 39.44 -13.89
N LYS A 523 -1.76 40.02 -13.66
CA LYS A 523 -1.57 41.46 -13.85
C LYS A 523 -1.42 41.73 -15.35
N MET A 524 -2.37 42.44 -15.93
CA MET A 524 -2.13 43.04 -17.24
C MET A 524 -1.01 44.05 -17.10
N ASP A 525 0.03 43.92 -17.91
CA ASP A 525 1.03 44.97 -18.07
C ASP A 525 0.29 46.27 -18.34
N ALA A 526 0.58 47.31 -17.55
CA ALA A 526 0.11 48.66 -17.83
C ALA A 526 0.83 49.19 -19.09
N VAL A 527 0.55 48.61 -20.25
CA VAL A 527 0.99 49.14 -21.55
C VAL A 527 0.02 50.25 -21.91
N GLY A 528 0.35 51.46 -21.47
CA GLY A 528 -0.49 52.62 -21.74
C GLY A 528 -0.06 53.94 -21.12
N GLN A 529 1.20 54.16 -20.74
CA GLN A 529 1.72 55.53 -20.60
C GLN A 529 3.13 55.66 -21.19
N THR A 530 3.22 56.66 -22.07
CA THR A 530 4.26 57.05 -23.01
C THR A 530 5.56 57.54 -22.40
N ASN A 531 6.66 57.32 -23.14
CA ASN A 531 7.84 58.16 -23.32
C ASN A 531 8.42 58.88 -22.08
N ASN A 532 9.62 58.47 -21.66
CA ASN A 532 10.84 59.16 -22.08
C ASN A 532 12.09 58.43 -21.57
N ALA A 533 12.98 58.14 -22.50
CA ALA A 533 14.40 57.95 -22.23
C ALA A 533 14.97 59.21 -21.57
N VAL A 534 15.81 59.08 -20.53
CA VAL A 534 17.04 59.87 -20.34
C VAL A 534 17.98 59.12 -19.38
N LYS A 535 19.15 58.77 -19.94
CA LYS A 535 20.51 58.56 -19.41
C LYS A 535 20.76 57.67 -18.18
#